data_AF-A0A8J4BHD8-F1
#
_entry.id   AF-A0A8J4BHD8-F1
#
_cell.length_a   1.000
_cell.length_b   1.000
_cell.length_c   1.000
_cell.angle_alpha   90.00
_cell.angle_beta   90.00
_cell.angle_gamma   90.00
#
_symmetry.space_group_name_H-M   'P 1'
#
loop_
_entity.id
_entity.type
_entity.pdbx_description
1 polymer ?
#
loop_
_entity_poly.entity_id
_entity_poly.type
_entity_poly.pdbx_seq_one_letter_code
_entity_poly.pdbx_strand_id
1 'polypeptide(L)'
;PPPPPTAKHGADDALEAATATTTATAAAVLIPVTDPTAATTATTATTIAHTALLQASAPSRRRRTKMFRVAVEADGPGHYTANTRQPLGMGLYRRRCLEERGWVVVIVPYWRWYEVSPADRDLLLVELLR
;
A
#
# COMPACT_ATOMS: atom_id res chain seq x y z
N PRO A 1 19.84 -26.54 28.04
CA PRO A 1 19.79 -27.80 27.25
C PRO A 1 19.91 -27.45 25.76
N PRO A 2 20.74 -28.15 24.96
CA PRO A 2 20.77 -27.93 23.51
C PRO A 2 19.54 -28.57 22.84
N PRO A 3 19.05 -28.05 21.70
CA PRO A 3 17.96 -28.68 20.95
C PRO A 3 18.46 -29.87 20.09
N PRO A 4 17.65 -30.94 19.90
CA PRO A 4 17.97 -31.98 18.93
C PRO A 4 17.64 -31.55 17.47
N PRO A 5 18.38 -32.05 16.46
CA PRO A 5 18.28 -31.59 15.08
C PRO A 5 17.53 -32.55 14.11
N THR A 6 17.20 -31.99 12.94
CA THR A 6 16.91 -32.64 11.62
C THR A 6 15.50 -33.27 11.45
N ALA A 7 14.90 -33.41 10.25
CA ALA A 7 15.42 -33.36 8.89
C ALA A 7 14.32 -33.02 7.87
N LYS A 8 14.79 -32.69 6.66
CA LYS A 8 14.09 -32.36 5.41
C LYS A 8 13.36 -33.56 4.80
N HIS A 9 12.32 -33.28 4.02
CA HIS A 9 11.93 -33.87 2.72
C HIS A 9 11.06 -32.79 2.04
N GLY A 10 11.27 -32.30 0.81
CA GLY A 10 11.98 -32.85 -0.34
C GLY A 10 10.96 -33.42 -1.32
N ALA A 11 10.90 -32.81 -2.52
CA ALA A 11 10.28 -33.26 -3.78
C ALA A 11 8.76 -33.11 -3.94
N ASP A 12 8.20 -32.78 -5.10
CA ASP A 12 8.70 -32.32 -6.41
C ASP A 12 7.46 -31.97 -7.27
N ASP A 13 7.72 -31.34 -8.43
CA ASP A 13 6.90 -31.32 -9.65
C ASP A 13 5.65 -30.41 -9.71
N ALA A 14 5.31 -29.76 -10.82
CA ALA A 14 5.92 -29.36 -12.09
C ALA A 14 4.79 -28.69 -12.90
N LEU A 15 5.14 -27.77 -13.81
CA LEU A 15 4.35 -27.35 -14.99
C LEU A 15 2.97 -26.68 -14.73
N GLU A 16 2.49 -25.71 -15.49
CA GLU A 16 2.69 -25.45 -16.90
C GLU A 16 2.46 -23.98 -17.25
N ALA A 17 3.13 -23.56 -18.32
CA ALA A 17 2.97 -22.27 -18.97
C ALA A 17 1.74 -22.27 -19.89
N ALA A 18 1.01 -21.16 -19.94
CA ALA A 18 0.05 -20.92 -21.01
C ALA A 18 0.12 -19.44 -21.46
N THR A 19 0.98 -19.23 -22.46
CA THR A 19 0.92 -18.14 -23.43
C THR A 19 -0.43 -18.11 -24.12
N ALA A 20 -1.11 -16.96 -24.12
CA ALA A 20 -2.24 -16.70 -25.00
C ALA A 20 -1.91 -15.49 -25.89
N THR A 21 -1.36 -15.79 -27.07
CA THR A 21 -1.37 -14.93 -28.24
C THR A 21 -2.69 -15.16 -28.97
N THR A 22 -3.54 -14.14 -29.08
CA THR A 22 -4.71 -14.19 -29.97
C THR A 22 -4.67 -13.01 -30.92
N THR A 23 -4.32 -13.35 -32.17
CA THR A 23 -4.54 -12.60 -33.39
C THR A 23 -6.00 -12.76 -33.83
N ALA A 24 -6.68 -11.65 -34.14
CA ALA A 24 -7.88 -11.65 -34.99
C ALA A 24 -7.97 -10.24 -35.62
N THR A 25 -7.53 -10.07 -36.87
CA THR A 25 -8.28 -10.26 -38.13
C THR A 25 -9.19 -9.07 -38.45
N ALA A 26 -8.84 -8.42 -39.56
CA ALA A 26 -9.46 -7.24 -40.13
C ALA A 26 -10.97 -7.40 -40.40
N ALA A 27 -11.74 -6.37 -40.06
CA ALA A 27 -13.11 -6.21 -40.53
C ALA A 27 -13.15 -5.08 -41.56
N ALA A 28 -13.77 -5.38 -42.69
CA ALA A 28 -13.78 -4.59 -43.90
C ALA A 28 -14.48 -3.23 -43.75
N VAL A 29 -13.92 -2.28 -44.48
CA VAL A 29 -14.45 -0.94 -44.74
C VAL A 29 -15.64 -1.05 -45.70
N LEU A 30 -16.80 -0.51 -45.30
CA LEU A 30 -17.85 -0.08 -46.21
C LEU A 30 -18.00 1.44 -46.07
N ILE A 31 -17.74 2.17 -47.15
CA ILE A 31 -17.99 3.61 -47.25
C ILE A 31 -19.33 3.78 -47.99
N PRO A 32 -20.37 4.38 -47.38
CA PRO A 32 -21.51 4.86 -48.14
C PRO A 32 -21.14 6.18 -48.82
N VAL A 33 -21.14 6.17 -50.15
CA VAL A 33 -21.18 7.39 -50.96
C VAL A 33 -22.64 7.82 -51.06
N THR A 34 -22.99 8.95 -50.44
CA THR A 34 -24.22 9.70 -50.75
C THR A 34 -23.95 11.20 -50.67
N ASP A 35 -24.50 11.92 -51.64
CA ASP A 35 -24.25 13.30 -52.05
C ASP A 35 -24.30 14.42 -50.97
N PRO A 36 -23.67 15.58 -51.27
CA PRO A 36 -23.46 16.65 -50.31
C PRO A 36 -24.57 17.71 -50.36
N THR A 37 -25.66 17.55 -49.62
CA THR A 37 -26.60 18.68 -49.38
C THR A 37 -27.32 18.56 -48.05
N ALA A 38 -26.57 18.73 -46.96
CA ALA A 38 -27.10 19.13 -45.65
C ALA A 38 -25.94 19.63 -44.77
N ALA A 39 -25.40 20.79 -45.12
CA ALA A 39 -24.57 21.56 -44.20
C ALA A 39 -25.41 21.96 -42.97
N THR A 40 -24.87 21.79 -41.76
CA THR A 40 -24.97 22.73 -40.59
C THR A 40 -24.87 22.06 -39.20
N THR A 41 -24.82 20.73 -39.03
CA THR A 41 -24.85 20.12 -37.67
C THR A 41 -23.75 19.10 -37.34
N ALA A 42 -22.61 19.11 -38.04
CA ALA A 42 -21.53 18.14 -37.79
C ALA A 42 -20.21 18.73 -37.26
N THR A 43 -20.08 20.07 -37.17
CA THR A 43 -18.78 20.71 -36.88
C THR A 43 -18.42 20.73 -35.38
N THR A 44 -19.40 20.61 -34.48
CA THR A 44 -19.14 20.71 -33.03
C THR A 44 -18.58 19.43 -32.41
N ALA A 45 -18.91 18.25 -32.98
CA ALA A 45 -18.52 16.97 -32.41
C ALA A 45 -17.01 16.69 -32.53
N THR A 46 -16.39 17.11 -33.63
CA THR A 46 -14.97 16.83 -33.91
C THR A 46 -14.01 17.66 -33.05
N THR A 47 -14.36 18.91 -32.70
CA THR A 47 -13.54 19.75 -31.82
C THR A 47 -13.54 19.26 -30.36
N ILE A 48 -14.69 18.75 -29.89
CA ILE A 48 -14.81 18.18 -28.55
C ILE A 48 -13.98 16.89 -28.45
N ALA A 49 -14.02 16.04 -29.49
CA ALA A 49 -13.24 14.80 -29.53
C ALA A 49 -11.72 15.05 -29.54
N HIS A 50 -11.23 16.03 -30.30
CA HIS A 50 -9.80 16.36 -30.35
C HIS A 50 -9.30 17.00 -29.04
N THR A 51 -10.13 17.79 -28.37
CA THR A 51 -9.82 18.35 -27.04
C THR A 51 -9.79 17.28 -25.95
N ALA A 52 -10.72 16.31 -26.01
CA ALA A 52 -10.79 15.20 -25.05
C ALA A 52 -9.60 14.22 -25.19
N LEU A 53 -9.09 13.99 -26.40
CA LEU A 53 -7.93 13.12 -26.65
C LEU A 53 -6.59 13.74 -26.19
N LEU A 54 -6.48 15.08 -26.18
CA LEU A 54 -5.33 15.79 -25.58
C LEU A 54 -5.36 15.74 -24.03
N GLN A 55 -6.53 15.64 -23.41
CA GLN A 55 -6.64 15.45 -21.95
C GLN A 55 -6.37 14.01 -21.51
N ALA A 56 -6.51 13.03 -22.41
CA ALA A 56 -6.28 11.61 -22.13
C ALA A 56 -4.79 11.21 -22.09
N SER A 57 -3.87 12.09 -22.50
CA SER A 57 -2.42 11.83 -22.49
C SER A 57 -1.69 12.36 -21.25
N ALA A 58 -2.41 12.88 -20.25
CA ALA A 58 -1.78 13.29 -19.00
C ALA A 58 -1.14 12.05 -18.33
N PRO A 59 0.16 12.07 -17.99
CA PRO A 59 0.78 10.93 -17.34
C PRO A 59 -0.01 10.66 -16.06
N SER A 60 -0.54 9.44 -15.95
CA SER A 60 -1.07 8.87 -14.71
C SER A 60 -0.12 9.27 -13.58
N ARG A 61 -0.52 10.26 -12.78
CA ARG A 61 0.27 10.81 -11.68
C ARG A 61 0.33 9.69 -10.65
N ARG A 62 1.31 8.78 -10.78
CA ARG A 62 1.56 7.72 -9.82
C ARG A 62 1.59 8.38 -8.46
N ARG A 63 0.56 8.13 -7.66
CA ARG A 63 0.44 8.69 -6.33
C ARG A 63 1.63 8.10 -5.58
N ARG A 64 2.67 8.90 -5.35
CA ARG A 64 3.80 8.46 -4.54
C ARG A 64 3.20 8.08 -3.19
N THR A 65 3.22 6.79 -2.89
CA THR A 65 2.89 6.31 -1.55
C THR A 65 3.90 6.97 -0.63
N LYS A 66 3.42 7.85 0.25
CA LYS A 66 4.28 8.50 1.23
C LYS A 66 4.79 7.40 2.16
N MET A 67 6.09 7.10 2.09
CA MET A 67 6.73 6.17 3.01
C MET A 67 7.02 6.92 4.31
N PHE A 68 6.46 6.45 5.42
CA PHE A 68 6.77 6.96 6.74
C PHE A 68 7.90 6.14 7.35
N ARG A 69 8.79 6.81 8.09
CA ARG A 69 9.78 6.13 8.94
C ARG A 69 9.11 5.89 10.29
N VAL A 70 8.96 4.63 10.68
CA VAL A 70 8.29 4.24 11.92
C VAL A 70 9.30 3.67 12.89
N ALA A 71 9.30 4.17 14.12
CA ALA A 71 10.08 3.64 15.23
C ALA A 71 9.12 2.98 16.23
N VAL A 72 9.29 1.69 16.48
CA VAL A 72 8.50 0.96 17.49
C VAL A 72 9.33 0.85 18.76
N GLU A 73 8.81 1.40 19.86
CA GLU A 73 9.47 1.37 21.17
C GLU A 73 8.75 0.39 22.10
N ALA A 74 9.50 -0.57 22.65
CA ALA A 74 8.98 -1.53 23.64
C ALA A 74 9.30 -1.02 25.05
N ASP A 75 8.30 -0.44 25.72
CA ASP A 75 8.52 0.21 27.01
C ASP A 75 8.24 -0.74 28.18
N GLY A 76 9.30 -1.16 28.87
CA GLY A 76 9.22 -1.87 30.16
C GLY A 76 8.70 -1.04 31.35
N PRO A 77 8.49 -1.66 32.52
CA PRO A 77 7.98 -0.98 33.72
C PRO A 77 8.75 0.25 34.18
N GLY A 78 10.07 0.25 34.03
CA GLY A 78 10.94 1.37 34.41
C GLY A 78 10.76 2.63 33.56
N HIS A 79 9.97 2.61 32.49
CA HIS A 79 9.66 3.79 31.69
C HIS A 79 8.44 4.57 32.19
N TYR A 80 7.76 4.07 33.23
CA TYR A 80 6.49 4.64 33.71
C TYR A 80 6.48 4.84 35.23
N THR A 81 5.62 5.75 35.69
CA THR A 81 5.28 5.85 37.11
C THR A 81 4.55 4.57 37.56
N ALA A 82 4.88 4.08 38.75
CA ALA A 82 4.29 2.85 39.28
C ALA A 82 2.76 2.94 39.47
N ASN A 83 2.27 4.10 39.93
CA ASN A 83 0.87 4.25 40.35
C ASN A 83 -0.07 4.63 39.20
N THR A 84 0.39 5.49 38.29
CA THR A 84 -0.48 6.12 37.27
C THR A 84 -0.12 5.74 35.84
N ARG A 85 0.92 4.91 35.66
CA ARG A 85 1.42 4.47 34.34
C ARG A 85 1.74 5.65 33.42
N GLN A 86 2.15 6.79 33.99
CA GLN A 86 2.54 7.97 33.24
C GLN A 86 4.00 7.83 32.76
N PRO A 87 4.32 8.21 31.52
CA PRO A 87 5.67 8.06 31.00
C PRO A 87 6.67 8.95 31.75
N LEU A 88 7.85 8.41 32.04
CA LEU A 88 8.95 9.14 32.65
C LEU A 88 9.72 9.97 31.62
N GLY A 89 10.41 11.01 32.09
CA GLY A 89 11.09 12.00 31.24
C GLY A 89 12.08 11.39 30.24
N MET A 90 12.75 10.29 30.60
CA MET A 90 13.70 9.61 29.69
C MET A 90 13.03 9.08 28.41
N GLY A 91 11.85 8.46 28.53
CA GLY A 91 11.10 7.98 27.36
C GLY A 91 10.54 9.13 26.52
N LEU A 92 10.06 10.20 27.18
CA LEU A 92 9.57 11.39 26.49
C LEU A 92 10.67 12.11 25.69
N TYR A 93 11.86 12.23 26.25
CA TYR A 93 13.00 12.88 25.58
C TYR A 93 13.39 12.14 24.30
N ARG A 94 13.53 10.81 24.37
CA ARG A 94 13.87 9.96 23.22
C ARG A 94 12.83 10.08 22.12
N ARG A 95 11.54 10.00 22.48
CA ARG A 95 10.42 10.13 21.55
C ARG A 95 10.44 11.45 20.79
N ARG A 96 10.56 12.57 21.51
CA ARG A 96 10.66 13.90 20.89
C ARG A 96 11.84 13.99 19.93
N CYS A 97 13.00 13.44 20.31
CA CYS A 97 14.17 13.43 19.45
C CYS A 97 13.97 12.64 18.14
N LEU A 98 13.19 11.56 18.17
CA LEU A 98 12.85 10.77 16.98
C LEU A 98 11.81 11.48 16.11
N GLU A 99 10.77 12.04 16.74
CA GLU A 99 9.71 12.80 16.07
C GLU A 99 10.29 14.01 15.32
N GLU A 100 11.17 14.78 15.96
CA GLU A 100 11.89 15.91 15.33
C GLU A 100 12.76 15.47 14.13
N ARG A 101 13.21 14.22 14.12
CA ARG A 101 13.94 13.62 12.99
C ARG A 101 13.01 13.07 11.91
N GLY A 102 11.70 13.30 12.03
CA GLY A 102 10.68 12.85 11.09
C GLY A 102 10.43 11.35 11.14
N TRP A 103 10.46 10.77 12.35
CA TRP A 103 9.96 9.43 12.63
C TRP A 103 8.56 9.51 13.25
N VAL A 104 7.69 8.59 12.89
CA VAL A 104 6.47 8.30 13.64
C VAL A 104 6.86 7.30 14.73
N VAL A 105 6.65 7.66 16.00
CA VAL A 105 6.99 6.78 17.11
C VAL A 105 5.74 6.08 17.63
N VAL A 106 5.78 4.76 17.68
CA VAL A 106 4.71 3.91 18.19
C VAL A 106 5.21 3.20 19.43
N ILE A 107 4.49 3.36 20.54
CA ILE A 107 4.87 2.81 21.83
C ILE A 107 4.08 1.53 22.09
N VAL A 108 4.77 0.47 22.48
CA VAL A 108 4.19 -0.77 22.99
C VAL A 108 4.43 -0.79 24.50
N PRO A 109 3.46 -0.34 25.32
CA PRO A 109 3.62 -0.33 26.77
C PRO A 109 3.53 -1.75 27.33
N TYR A 110 4.39 -2.09 28.30
CA TYR A 110 4.48 -3.44 28.84
C TYR A 110 3.14 -3.98 29.34
N TRP A 111 2.31 -3.19 30.02
CA TRP A 111 1.04 -3.68 30.57
C TRP A 111 0.10 -4.13 29.46
N ARG A 112 -0.04 -3.38 28.36
CA ARG A 112 -0.88 -3.82 27.23
C ARG A 112 -0.35 -5.09 26.59
N TRP A 113 0.98 -5.21 26.46
CA TRP A 113 1.61 -6.39 25.89
C TRP A 113 1.41 -7.67 26.72
N TYR A 114 1.37 -7.53 28.05
CA TYR A 114 1.16 -8.65 28.98
C TYR A 114 -0.31 -8.90 29.34
N GLU A 115 -1.19 -7.91 29.14
CA GLU A 115 -2.65 -8.04 29.33
C GLU A 115 -3.31 -8.84 28.19
N VAL A 116 -2.70 -8.89 27.00
CA VAL A 116 -3.20 -9.67 25.86
C VAL A 116 -2.57 -11.07 25.77
N SER A 117 -3.35 -12.03 25.26
CA SER A 117 -2.84 -13.37 24.99
C SER A 117 -1.78 -13.34 23.88
N PRO A 118 -0.84 -14.30 23.82
CA PRO A 118 0.14 -14.36 22.74
C PRO A 118 -0.48 -14.40 21.33
N ALA A 119 -1.66 -14.99 21.18
CA ALA A 119 -2.37 -15.09 19.90
C ALA A 119 -2.94 -13.74 19.43
N ASP A 120 -3.20 -12.82 20.35
CA ASP A 120 -3.84 -11.52 20.05
C ASP A 120 -2.84 -10.37 19.89
N ARG A 121 -1.53 -10.64 20.05
CA ARG A 121 -0.49 -9.60 19.99
C ARG A 121 -0.40 -8.93 18.62
N ASP A 122 -0.66 -9.67 17.54
CA ASP A 122 -0.67 -9.10 16.19
C ASP A 122 -1.79 -8.07 16.04
N LEU A 123 -2.96 -8.33 16.64
CA LEU A 123 -4.08 -7.38 16.64
C LEU A 123 -3.72 -6.13 17.45
N LEU A 124 -3.06 -6.29 18.60
CA LEU A 124 -2.55 -5.16 19.39
C LEU A 124 -1.55 -4.32 18.59
N LEU A 125 -0.60 -4.95 17.87
CA LEU A 125 0.36 -4.24 17.05
C LEU A 125 -0.32 -3.49 15.89
N VAL A 126 -1.33 -4.09 15.25
CA VAL A 126 -2.13 -3.43 14.22
C VAL A 126 -2.91 -2.24 14.80
N GLU A 127 -3.47 -2.36 16.00
CA GLU A 127 -4.12 -1.24 16.70
C GLU A 127 -3.14 -0.07 16.91
N LEU A 128 -1.93 -0.36 17.37
CA LEU A 128 -0.92 0.64 17.70
C LEU A 128 -0.28 1.32 16.48
N LEU A 129 -0.31 0.67 15.31
CA LEU A 129 0.30 1.16 14.07
C LEU A 129 -0.65 1.99 13.18
N ARG A 130 -1.92 2.15 13.56
CA ARG A 130 -2.92 2.94 12.82
C ARG A 130 -2.78 4.44 13.08
#